data_AF-A0A8B6H137-F1
#
_entry.id   AF-A0A8B6H137-F1
#
_cell.length_a   1.000
_cell.length_b   1.000
_cell.length_c   1.000
_cell.angle_alpha   90.00
_cell.angle_beta   90.00
_cell.angle_gamma   90.00
#
_symmetry.space_group_name_H-M   'P 1'
#
loop_
_entity.id
_entity.type
_entity.pdbx_description
1 polymer ?
#
loop_
_entity_poly.entity_id
_entity_poly.type
_entity_poly.pdbx_seq_one_letter_code
_entity_poly.pdbx_strand_id
1 'polypeptide(L)'
;MLSVASLLGSLLSRSSGGPTAKIGSFQWVHTSYNKPGLLLEMVQSVIPPITFISHKGLAGRIAVIGGSKEYTGAPYFAAISALKVGADLSHVFCTEGASTVIKSYSPELIVHPILESKFAVHETSEWLERMHAVVLGPGLGRDPVVCLDTAKSILEEVKKKNLPLVVDADGLFLVTEYPDLIKSYGKAILTPNIVEFGRLYEKTMGEKPKPEEPVLAVKVLSRALGNVTIVKKGPNDIISDGENGRFKVKCYHSKERS
;
A
#
# COMPACT_ATOMS: atom_id res chain seq x y z
N MET A 1 -1.58 -12.77 1.29
CA MET A 1 -0.36 -12.06 1.74
C MET A 1 -0.52 -10.55 1.51
N LEU A 2 -1.72 -10.00 1.81
CA LEU A 2 -1.90 -8.57 2.07
C LEU A 2 -1.36 -8.36 3.48
N SER A 3 -0.16 -7.77 3.57
CA SER A 3 0.36 -7.29 4.84
C SER A 3 -0.63 -6.28 5.42
N VAL A 4 -0.67 -6.20 6.75
CA VAL A 4 -1.43 -5.32 7.66
C VAL A 4 -1.60 -3.85 7.19
N ALA A 5 -0.84 -3.43 6.18
CA ALA A 5 -0.96 -2.18 5.42
C ALA A 5 -2.41 -1.79 5.04
N SER A 6 -3.24 -2.69 4.49
CA SER A 6 -4.60 -2.31 4.06
C SER A 6 -5.53 -1.93 5.23
N LEU A 7 -5.25 -2.44 6.44
CA LEU A 7 -6.01 -2.12 7.64
C LEU A 7 -5.59 -0.80 8.30
N LEU A 8 -4.36 -0.34 8.08
CA LEU A 8 -3.81 0.86 8.74
C LEU A 8 -4.26 2.18 8.08
N GLY A 9 -4.71 2.14 6.82
CA GLY A 9 -5.16 3.34 6.10
C GLY A 9 -6.39 4.03 6.72
N SER A 10 -7.22 3.31 7.48
CA SER A 10 -8.40 3.87 8.16
C SER A 10 -8.06 4.58 9.49
N LEU A 11 -6.91 4.26 10.11
CA LEU A 11 -6.46 4.86 11.37
C LEU A 11 -5.97 6.31 11.21
N LEU A 12 -5.49 6.69 10.02
CA LEU A 12 -4.88 8.00 9.79
C LEU A 12 -5.89 9.11 9.43
N SER A 13 -7.18 8.80 9.28
CA SER A 13 -8.19 9.80 8.87
C SER A 13 -8.95 10.47 10.02
N ARG A 14 -8.60 10.21 11.29
CA ARG A 14 -9.32 10.78 12.45
C ARG A 14 -8.37 11.12 13.63
N SER A 15 -7.90 12.37 13.71
CA SER A 15 -7.91 13.14 14.96
C SER A 15 -7.41 14.57 14.76
N SER A 16 -8.34 15.53 14.76
CA SER A 16 -8.09 16.94 15.04
C SER A 16 -8.69 17.27 16.41
N GLY A 17 -7.88 17.65 17.41
CA GLY A 17 -8.38 18.26 18.66
C GLY A 17 -7.58 18.08 19.96
N GLY A 18 -6.55 18.93 20.17
CA GLY A 18 -6.07 19.49 21.46
C GLY A 18 -5.31 18.59 22.47
N PRO A 19 -4.77 19.15 23.59
CA PRO A 19 -4.10 20.43 23.78
C PRO A 19 -2.57 20.28 24.06
N THR A 20 -1.84 21.37 23.83
CA THR A 20 -0.38 21.54 24.02
C THR A 20 0.09 21.35 25.47
N ALA A 21 1.20 20.62 25.67
CA ALA A 21 1.99 20.62 26.91
C ALA A 21 3.50 20.57 26.65
N LYS A 22 4.24 21.17 27.59
CA LYS A 22 5.59 21.76 27.51
C LYS A 22 6.75 20.83 27.16
N ILE A 23 7.77 21.45 26.56
CA ILE A 23 9.12 20.97 26.25
C ILE A 23 9.86 20.57 27.53
N GLY A 24 10.41 19.35 27.55
CA GLY A 24 11.33 18.86 28.57
C GLY A 24 11.94 17.50 28.20
N SER A 25 13.28 17.46 28.08
CA SER A 25 14.18 16.30 28.01
C SER A 25 13.79 15.12 27.10
N PHE A 26 14.52 14.96 26.00
CA PHE A 26 14.47 13.79 25.11
C PHE A 26 14.78 12.50 25.89
N GLN A 27 13.72 11.77 26.25
CA GLN A 27 13.80 10.38 26.65
C GLN A 27 13.45 9.54 25.41
N TRP A 28 14.38 8.71 24.95
CA TRP A 28 14.17 7.81 23.81
C TRP A 28 13.14 6.75 24.18
N VAL A 29 11.85 7.02 23.93
CA VAL A 29 10.81 6.01 24.08
C VAL A 29 10.91 5.04 22.91
N HIS A 30 11.61 3.94 23.13
CA HIS A 30 11.43 2.70 22.37
C HIS A 30 10.08 2.10 22.75
N THR A 31 8.98 2.60 22.16
CA THR A 31 7.69 1.89 22.28
C THR A 31 7.70 0.69 21.34
N SER A 32 8.44 -0.36 21.73
CA SER A 32 8.15 -1.69 21.23
C SER A 32 6.82 -2.10 21.85
N TYR A 33 5.72 -1.97 21.11
CA TYR A 33 4.43 -2.53 21.52
C TYR A 33 4.53 -4.06 21.48
N ASN A 34 5.05 -4.64 22.56
CA ASN A 34 5.29 -6.07 22.73
C ASN A 34 4.08 -6.81 23.34
N LYS A 35 2.90 -6.18 23.37
CA LYS A 35 1.65 -6.79 23.84
C LYS A 35 0.85 -7.30 22.63
N PRO A 36 0.87 -8.61 22.32
CA PRO A 36 0.16 -9.16 21.15
C PRO A 36 -1.35 -8.88 21.14
N GLY A 37 -1.98 -8.68 22.30
CA GLY A 37 -3.42 -8.35 22.39
C GLY A 37 -3.80 -6.98 21.82
N LEU A 38 -2.96 -5.95 21.98
CA LEU A 38 -3.31 -4.60 21.57
C LEU A 38 -3.39 -4.45 20.04
N LEU A 39 -2.49 -5.12 19.30
CA LEU A 39 -2.54 -5.09 17.83
C LEU A 39 -3.81 -5.77 17.30
N LEU A 40 -4.23 -6.86 17.95
CA LEU A 40 -5.45 -7.57 17.58
C LEU A 40 -6.69 -6.71 17.86
N GLU A 41 -6.74 -6.03 19.00
CA GLU A 41 -7.81 -5.07 19.34
C GLU A 41 -7.86 -3.90 18.34
N MET A 42 -6.71 -3.35 17.96
CA MET A 42 -6.62 -2.31 16.93
C MET A 42 -7.12 -2.83 15.58
N VAL A 43 -6.73 -4.03 15.17
CA VAL A 43 -7.22 -4.69 13.96
C VAL A 43 -8.73 -4.90 14.00
N GLN A 44 -9.28 -5.35 15.12
CA GLN A 44 -10.72 -5.53 15.29
C GLN A 44 -11.48 -4.21 15.19
N SER A 45 -10.93 -3.12 15.72
CA SER A 45 -11.58 -1.80 15.70
C SER A 45 -11.72 -1.18 14.30
N VAL A 46 -10.93 -1.64 13.32
CA VAL A 46 -10.97 -1.12 11.94
C VAL A 46 -11.78 -1.99 10.98
N ILE A 47 -12.17 -3.20 11.40
CA ILE A 47 -13.02 -4.08 10.58
C ILE A 47 -14.45 -3.53 10.61
N PRO A 48 -15.04 -3.18 9.45
CA PRO A 48 -16.40 -2.68 9.42
C PRO A 48 -17.39 -3.77 9.87
N PRO A 49 -18.43 -3.43 10.66
CA PRO A 49 -19.44 -4.39 11.07
C PRO A 49 -20.25 -4.83 9.85
N ILE A 50 -20.51 -6.13 9.74
CA ILE A 50 -21.41 -6.68 8.72
C ILE A 50 -22.84 -6.33 9.12
N THR A 51 -23.52 -5.51 8.32
CA THR A 51 -24.91 -5.09 8.59
C THR A 51 -25.86 -5.70 7.57
N PHE A 52 -27.05 -6.12 8.00
CA PHE A 52 -28.06 -6.75 7.14
C PHE A 52 -28.71 -5.80 6.11
N ILE A 53 -28.38 -4.50 6.16
CA ILE A 53 -28.86 -3.45 5.24
C ILE A 53 -27.84 -3.20 4.12
N SER A 54 -26.67 -3.87 4.15
CA SER A 54 -25.61 -3.63 3.18
C SER A 54 -25.89 -4.28 1.82
N HIS A 55 -25.95 -3.46 0.77
CA HIS A 55 -25.92 -3.90 -0.63
C HIS A 55 -24.49 -4.13 -1.10
N LYS A 56 -24.30 -5.04 -2.07
CA LYS A 56 -23.01 -5.33 -2.71
C LYS A 56 -22.32 -4.04 -3.16
N GLY A 57 -21.09 -3.84 -2.71
CA GLY A 57 -20.24 -2.71 -3.02
C GLY A 57 -20.07 -1.74 -1.86
N LEU A 58 -20.83 -1.84 -0.76
CA LEU A 58 -20.66 -0.97 0.40
C LEU A 58 -19.47 -1.35 1.29
N ALA A 59 -19.06 -2.62 1.29
CA ALA A 59 -17.98 -3.14 2.14
C ALA A 59 -16.60 -3.19 1.46
N GLY A 60 -16.33 -2.28 0.51
CA GLY A 60 -15.00 -2.12 -0.08
C GLY A 60 -14.93 -2.55 -1.55
N ARG A 61 -14.44 -1.64 -2.39
CA ARG A 61 -14.22 -1.84 -3.83
C ARG A 61 -12.77 -1.51 -4.10
N ILE A 62 -11.98 -2.52 -4.41
CA ILE A 62 -10.52 -2.43 -4.46
C ILE A 62 -10.06 -2.50 -5.90
N ALA A 63 -9.28 -1.52 -6.34
CA ALA A 63 -8.62 -1.55 -7.63
C ALA A 63 -7.18 -2.01 -7.47
N VAL A 64 -6.76 -3.03 -8.21
CA VAL A 64 -5.38 -3.46 -8.35
C VAL A 64 -4.90 -3.06 -9.73
N ILE A 65 -3.89 -2.21 -9.80
CA ILE A 65 -3.28 -1.72 -11.03
C ILE A 65 -1.93 -2.41 -11.18
N GLY A 66 -1.85 -3.29 -12.17
CA GLY A 66 -0.68 -4.11 -12.44
C GLY A 66 -1.03 -5.31 -13.30
N GLY A 67 -0.07 -6.17 -13.57
CA GLY A 67 -0.23 -7.27 -14.50
C GLY A 67 0.27 -6.93 -15.89
N SER A 68 1.39 -7.54 -16.24
CA SER A 68 2.07 -7.48 -17.52
C SER A 68 2.07 -8.87 -18.15
N LYS A 69 2.50 -8.95 -19.41
CA LYS A 69 2.60 -10.19 -20.17
C LYS A 69 3.32 -11.30 -19.40
N GLU A 70 4.40 -10.97 -18.69
CA GLU A 70 5.20 -11.92 -17.92
C GLU A 70 4.67 -12.12 -16.49
N TYR A 71 4.08 -11.08 -15.88
CA TYR A 71 3.71 -11.09 -14.46
C TYR A 71 2.19 -11.07 -14.24
N THR A 72 1.54 -12.20 -14.53
CA THR A 72 0.09 -12.37 -14.40
C THR A 72 -0.36 -12.81 -12.99
N GLY A 73 0.51 -13.48 -12.22
CA GLY A 73 0.15 -14.02 -10.91
C GLY A 73 0.12 -12.98 -9.77
N ALA A 74 1.04 -12.00 -9.80
CA ALA A 74 1.13 -10.96 -8.78
C ALA A 74 -0.16 -10.14 -8.60
N PRO A 75 -0.79 -9.58 -9.67
CA PRO A 75 -2.05 -8.85 -9.53
C PRO A 75 -3.20 -9.75 -9.05
N TYR A 76 -3.23 -11.02 -9.46
CA TYR A 76 -4.21 -11.99 -8.97
C TYR A 76 -4.12 -12.17 -7.45
N PHE A 77 -2.93 -12.40 -6.90
CA PHE A 77 -2.76 -12.61 -5.46
C PHE A 77 -3.14 -11.38 -4.64
N ALA A 78 -2.85 -10.18 -5.14
CA ALA A 78 -3.28 -8.93 -4.51
C ALA A 78 -4.82 -8.82 -4.50
N ALA A 79 -5.46 -9.05 -5.64
CA ALA A 79 -6.90 -8.91 -5.84
C ALA A 79 -7.71 -9.96 -5.05
N ILE A 80 -7.34 -11.24 -5.15
CA ILE A 80 -8.04 -12.32 -4.43
C ILE A 80 -7.84 -12.20 -2.91
N SER A 81 -6.68 -11.69 -2.46
CA SER A 81 -6.47 -11.45 -1.03
C SER A 81 -7.43 -10.37 -0.52
N ALA A 82 -7.77 -9.35 -1.34
CA ALA A 82 -8.72 -8.32 -0.97
C ALA A 82 -10.13 -8.88 -0.75
N LEU A 83 -10.59 -9.76 -1.64
CA LEU A 83 -11.86 -10.48 -1.46
C LEU A 83 -11.84 -11.36 -0.20
N LYS A 84 -10.75 -12.10 0.02
CA LYS A 84 -10.61 -13.00 1.19
C LYS A 84 -10.61 -12.28 2.54
N VAL A 85 -10.22 -11.00 2.59
CA VAL A 85 -10.27 -10.19 3.81
C VAL A 85 -11.58 -9.40 3.96
N GLY A 86 -12.53 -9.57 3.03
CA GLY A 86 -13.88 -9.04 3.14
C GLY A 86 -14.24 -7.89 2.21
N ALA A 87 -13.43 -7.58 1.19
CA ALA A 87 -13.85 -6.64 0.15
C ALA A 87 -14.98 -7.23 -0.70
N ASP A 88 -16.00 -6.42 -1.03
CA ASP A 88 -17.13 -6.84 -1.86
C ASP A 88 -16.75 -7.05 -3.32
N LEU A 89 -15.92 -6.17 -3.87
CA LEU A 89 -15.51 -6.19 -5.26
C LEU A 89 -14.00 -5.95 -5.38
N SER A 90 -13.35 -6.74 -6.23
CA SER A 90 -11.96 -6.55 -6.57
C SER A 90 -11.80 -6.46 -8.09
N HIS A 91 -11.24 -5.34 -8.52
CA HIS A 91 -10.99 -5.01 -9.91
C HIS A 91 -9.49 -5.10 -10.20
N VAL A 92 -9.13 -5.70 -11.33
CA VAL A 92 -7.74 -5.80 -11.78
C VAL A 92 -7.60 -5.06 -13.10
N PHE A 93 -6.83 -3.98 -13.11
CA PHE A 93 -6.45 -3.22 -14.30
C PHE A 93 -5.09 -3.72 -14.76
N CYS A 94 -5.06 -4.38 -15.91
CA CYS A 94 -3.88 -5.08 -16.44
C CYS A 94 -3.68 -4.83 -17.93
N THR A 95 -2.53 -5.28 -18.45
CA THR A 95 -2.26 -5.41 -19.89
C THR A 95 -3.18 -6.45 -20.53
N GLU A 96 -3.38 -6.36 -21.85
CA GLU A 96 -4.26 -7.28 -22.58
C GLU A 96 -3.73 -8.72 -22.49
N GLY A 97 -2.42 -8.89 -22.62
CA GLY A 97 -1.74 -10.18 -22.52
C GLY A 97 -1.89 -10.88 -21.16
N ALA A 98 -2.13 -10.13 -20.08
CA ALA A 98 -2.30 -10.69 -18.74
C ALA A 98 -3.75 -11.13 -18.45
N SER A 99 -4.72 -10.56 -19.16
CA SER A 99 -6.15 -10.63 -18.81
C SER A 99 -6.71 -12.03 -18.78
N THR A 100 -6.48 -12.81 -19.85
CA THR A 100 -7.03 -14.17 -19.99
C THR A 100 -6.53 -15.09 -18.88
N VAL A 101 -5.24 -14.98 -18.54
CA VAL A 101 -4.63 -15.77 -17.47
C VAL A 101 -5.23 -15.41 -16.11
N ILE A 102 -5.34 -14.12 -15.78
CA ILE A 102 -5.92 -13.68 -14.51
C ILE A 102 -7.39 -14.10 -14.39
N LYS A 103 -8.18 -13.95 -15.45
CA LYS A 103 -9.60 -14.39 -15.50
C LYS A 103 -9.74 -15.89 -15.31
N SER A 104 -8.77 -16.68 -15.75
CA SER A 104 -8.81 -18.14 -15.58
C SER A 104 -8.58 -18.60 -14.14
N TYR A 105 -7.94 -17.78 -13.29
CA TYR A 105 -7.68 -18.15 -11.90
C TYR A 105 -8.90 -18.01 -10.98
N SER A 106 -9.79 -17.04 -11.24
CA SER A 106 -11.05 -16.90 -10.50
C SER A 106 -12.10 -16.12 -11.29
N PRO A 107 -13.35 -16.60 -11.36
CA PRO A 107 -14.46 -15.87 -11.95
C PRO A 107 -14.97 -14.71 -11.08
N GLU A 108 -14.51 -14.59 -9.83
CA GLU A 108 -14.94 -13.53 -8.90
C GLU A 108 -14.27 -12.19 -9.17
N LEU A 109 -13.12 -12.20 -9.85
CA LEU A 109 -12.35 -10.99 -10.15
C LEU A 109 -12.90 -10.28 -11.39
N ILE A 110 -13.03 -8.96 -11.31
CA ILE A 110 -13.40 -8.13 -12.46
C ILE A 110 -12.13 -7.63 -13.12
N VAL A 111 -11.76 -8.22 -14.26
CA VAL A 111 -10.47 -7.95 -14.91
C VAL A 111 -10.64 -7.06 -16.15
N HIS A 112 -9.97 -5.92 -16.12
CA HIS A 112 -9.98 -4.85 -17.11
C HIS A 112 -8.66 -4.81 -17.90
N PRO A 113 -8.62 -5.27 -19.17
CA PRO A 113 -7.43 -5.27 -20.02
C PRO A 113 -7.18 -3.90 -20.67
N ILE A 114 -6.99 -2.84 -19.87
CA ILE A 114 -6.99 -1.46 -20.40
C ILE A 114 -5.66 -0.73 -20.25
N LEU A 115 -4.62 -1.31 -19.62
CA LEU A 115 -3.37 -0.57 -19.35
C LEU A 115 -2.56 -0.22 -20.61
N GLU A 116 -2.78 -0.91 -21.73
CA GLU A 116 -2.10 -0.66 -23.01
C GLU A 116 -2.97 0.16 -23.97
N SER A 117 -4.18 0.54 -23.56
CA SER A 117 -5.10 1.37 -24.33
C SER A 117 -4.56 2.79 -24.47
N LYS A 118 -4.78 3.44 -25.63
CA LYS A 118 -4.51 4.88 -25.80
C LYS A 118 -5.30 5.75 -24.81
N PHE A 119 -6.41 5.23 -24.30
CA PHE A 119 -7.28 5.90 -23.34
C PHE A 119 -7.16 5.30 -21.94
N ALA A 120 -6.11 4.51 -21.65
CA ALA A 120 -5.92 3.79 -20.40
C ALA A 120 -6.15 4.65 -19.16
N VAL A 121 -5.59 5.86 -19.14
CA VAL A 121 -5.70 6.79 -18.00
C VAL A 121 -7.16 7.26 -17.82
N HIS A 122 -7.82 7.63 -18.92
CA HIS A 122 -9.22 8.08 -18.89
C HIS A 122 -10.16 6.96 -18.44
N GLU A 123 -10.07 5.80 -19.08
CA GLU A 123 -10.88 4.61 -18.77
C GLU A 123 -10.66 4.17 -17.32
N THR A 124 -9.40 4.14 -16.86
CA THR A 124 -9.10 3.82 -15.45
C THR A 124 -9.67 4.87 -14.51
N SER A 125 -9.58 6.16 -14.84
CA SER A 125 -10.10 7.26 -14.01
C SER A 125 -11.61 7.17 -13.79
N GLU A 126 -12.39 6.80 -14.82
CA GLU A 126 -13.84 6.57 -14.69
C GLU A 126 -14.17 5.46 -13.67
N TRP A 127 -13.39 4.39 -13.66
CA TRP A 127 -13.55 3.32 -12.67
C TRP A 127 -13.12 3.76 -11.27
N LEU A 128 -12.04 4.54 -11.16
CA LEU A 128 -11.50 5.01 -9.88
C LEU A 128 -12.53 5.80 -9.06
N GLU A 129 -13.50 6.48 -9.69
CA GLU A 129 -14.59 7.18 -9.00
C GLU A 129 -15.44 6.27 -8.11
N ARG A 130 -15.50 4.99 -8.47
CA ARG A 130 -16.25 3.99 -7.73
C ARG A 130 -15.35 3.28 -6.72
N MET A 131 -14.03 3.45 -6.73
CA MET A 131 -13.14 2.66 -5.88
C MET A 131 -13.00 3.26 -4.48
N HIS A 132 -12.78 2.39 -3.50
CA HIS A 132 -12.53 2.79 -2.12
C HIS A 132 -11.04 2.79 -1.77
N ALA A 133 -10.24 1.95 -2.44
CA ALA A 133 -8.79 1.93 -2.31
C ALA A 133 -8.13 1.37 -3.57
N VAL A 134 -6.87 1.72 -3.76
CA VAL A 134 -6.07 1.35 -4.92
C VAL A 134 -4.78 0.67 -4.47
N VAL A 135 -4.39 -0.40 -5.16
CA VAL A 135 -3.09 -1.07 -5.02
C VAL A 135 -2.36 -0.89 -6.34
N LEU A 136 -1.20 -0.25 -6.33
CA LEU A 136 -0.39 0.02 -7.53
C LEU A 136 0.90 -0.78 -7.49
N GLY A 137 1.18 -1.50 -8.58
CA GLY A 137 2.50 -2.09 -8.85
C GLY A 137 2.61 -3.62 -8.95
N PRO A 138 1.74 -4.47 -8.37
CA PRO A 138 1.88 -5.93 -8.49
C PRO A 138 1.93 -6.40 -9.94
N GLY A 139 3.11 -6.81 -10.40
CA GLY A 139 3.33 -7.28 -11.77
C GLY A 139 3.14 -6.21 -12.84
N LEU A 140 3.22 -4.92 -12.51
CA LEU A 140 3.08 -3.82 -13.48
C LEU A 140 4.14 -3.91 -14.60
N GLY A 141 5.31 -4.47 -14.30
CA GLY A 141 6.44 -4.47 -15.20
C GLY A 141 7.15 -3.12 -15.22
N ARG A 142 8.21 -3.04 -16.03
CA ARG A 142 9.09 -1.86 -16.11
C ARG A 142 9.29 -1.37 -17.54
N ASP A 143 8.37 -1.75 -18.43
CA ASP A 143 8.37 -1.19 -19.79
C ASP A 143 8.21 0.34 -19.68
N PRO A 144 9.21 1.12 -20.15
CA PRO A 144 9.21 2.56 -19.94
C PRO A 144 8.08 3.28 -20.69
N VAL A 145 7.69 2.76 -21.86
CA VAL A 145 6.83 3.49 -22.81
C VAL A 145 5.36 3.28 -22.50
N VAL A 146 4.97 2.08 -22.06
CA VAL A 146 3.54 1.75 -21.88
C VAL A 146 3.16 1.66 -20.40
N CYS A 147 3.96 0.97 -19.59
CA CYS A 147 3.56 0.67 -18.21
C CYS A 147 3.85 1.81 -17.23
N LEU A 148 5.04 2.42 -17.30
CA LEU A 148 5.46 3.40 -16.29
C LEU A 148 4.79 4.76 -16.46
N ASP A 149 4.68 5.28 -17.69
CA ASP A 149 3.99 6.55 -17.97
C ASP A 149 2.49 6.47 -17.66
N THR A 150 1.82 5.39 -18.08
CA THR A 150 0.41 5.15 -17.76
C THR A 150 0.21 5.03 -16.26
N ALA A 151 1.04 4.27 -15.55
CA ALA A 151 0.95 4.13 -14.09
C ALA A 151 1.19 5.45 -13.35
N LYS A 152 2.11 6.29 -13.84
CA LYS A 152 2.35 7.63 -13.31
C LYS A 152 1.12 8.51 -13.45
N SER A 153 0.52 8.57 -14.64
CA SER A 153 -0.70 9.35 -14.87
C SER A 153 -1.87 8.82 -14.05
N ILE A 154 -2.03 7.50 -13.93
CA ILE A 154 -3.08 6.93 -13.06
C ILE A 154 -2.82 7.30 -11.59
N LEU A 155 -1.58 7.27 -11.11
CA LEU A 155 -1.24 7.68 -9.75
C LEU A 155 -1.62 9.14 -9.47
N GLU A 156 -1.44 10.03 -10.44
CA GLU A 156 -1.91 11.42 -10.34
C GLU A 156 -3.44 11.50 -10.24
N GLU A 157 -4.17 10.71 -11.02
CA GLU A 157 -5.64 10.61 -10.92
C GLU A 157 -6.11 10.09 -9.56
N VAL A 158 -5.43 9.06 -9.01
CA VAL A 158 -5.69 8.54 -7.66
C VAL A 158 -5.53 9.65 -6.61
N LYS A 159 -4.47 10.46 -6.73
CA LYS A 159 -4.24 11.62 -5.85
C LYS A 159 -5.32 12.68 -5.99
N LYS A 160 -5.67 13.06 -7.23
CA LYS A 160 -6.74 14.04 -7.51
C LYS A 160 -8.08 13.60 -6.90
N LYS A 161 -8.40 12.31 -6.97
CA LYS A 161 -9.61 11.73 -6.36
C LYS A 161 -9.46 11.41 -4.86
N ASN A 162 -8.29 11.69 -4.26
CA ASN A 162 -8.01 11.53 -2.83
C ASN A 162 -8.28 10.10 -2.30
N LEU A 163 -7.95 9.08 -3.08
CA LEU A 163 -8.20 7.67 -2.77
C LEU A 163 -7.05 7.03 -1.95
N PRO A 164 -7.35 6.24 -0.90
CA PRO A 164 -6.35 5.40 -0.24
C PRO A 164 -5.53 4.58 -1.23
N LEU A 165 -4.20 4.60 -1.09
CA LEU A 165 -3.27 4.00 -2.03
C LEU A 165 -2.26 3.10 -1.31
N VAL A 166 -2.09 1.88 -1.79
CA VAL A 166 -0.98 1.00 -1.42
C VAL A 166 -0.05 0.88 -2.62
N VAL A 167 1.24 1.12 -2.41
CA VAL A 167 2.27 0.98 -3.45
C VAL A 167 3.19 -0.18 -3.08
N ASP A 168 3.30 -1.15 -4.00
CA ASP A 168 4.13 -2.35 -3.84
C ASP A 168 4.90 -2.65 -5.13
N ALA A 169 5.94 -3.49 -5.04
CA ALA A 169 6.72 -4.01 -6.17
C ALA A 169 7.11 -2.93 -7.21
N ASP A 170 6.71 -3.08 -8.47
CA ASP A 170 7.09 -2.15 -9.55
C ASP A 170 6.48 -0.74 -9.37
N GLY A 171 5.42 -0.60 -8.55
CA GLY A 171 4.93 0.72 -8.13
C GLY A 171 5.94 1.44 -7.24
N LEU A 172 6.69 0.70 -6.40
CA LEU A 172 7.79 1.27 -5.60
C LEU A 172 8.98 1.63 -6.47
N PHE A 173 9.22 0.89 -7.56
CA PHE A 173 10.20 1.27 -8.56
C PHE A 173 9.85 2.63 -9.17
N LEU A 174 8.59 2.82 -9.61
CA LEU A 174 8.10 4.11 -10.11
C LEU A 174 8.26 5.24 -9.08
N VAL A 175 7.87 5.00 -7.83
CA VAL A 175 8.03 5.97 -6.73
C VAL A 175 9.50 6.27 -6.43
N THR A 176 10.39 5.28 -6.60
CA THR A 176 11.83 5.51 -6.43
C THR A 176 12.34 6.44 -7.53
N GLU A 177 11.96 6.22 -8.80
CA GLU A 177 12.40 7.12 -9.87
C GLU A 177 11.81 8.53 -9.76
N TYR A 178 10.59 8.66 -9.25
CA TYR A 178 9.89 9.93 -9.07
C TYR A 178 9.29 10.07 -7.66
N PRO A 179 10.11 10.32 -6.61
CA PRO A 179 9.63 10.40 -5.23
C PRO A 179 8.56 11.48 -5.00
N ASP A 180 8.61 12.56 -5.78
CA ASP A 180 7.64 13.65 -5.72
C ASP A 180 6.21 13.21 -6.06
N LEU A 181 6.02 12.09 -6.77
CA LEU A 181 4.69 11.57 -7.08
C LEU A 181 3.87 11.26 -5.84
N ILE A 182 4.50 10.77 -4.77
CA ILE A 182 3.79 10.39 -3.53
C ILE A 182 4.03 11.37 -2.38
N LYS A 183 4.84 12.41 -2.60
CA LYS A 183 5.22 13.35 -1.55
C LYS A 183 3.99 14.05 -0.97
N SER A 184 3.94 14.13 0.35
CA SER A 184 2.84 14.72 1.12
C SER A 184 1.48 14.06 0.92
N TYR A 185 1.45 12.82 0.41
CA TYR A 185 0.21 12.08 0.26
C TYR A 185 -0.02 11.14 1.44
N GLY A 186 -0.59 11.67 2.53
CA GLY A 186 -0.79 10.92 3.79
C GLY A 186 -1.72 9.70 3.70
N LYS A 187 -2.41 9.50 2.57
CA LYS A 187 -3.23 8.30 2.29
C LYS A 187 -2.46 7.20 1.56
N ALA A 188 -1.18 7.42 1.22
CA ALA A 188 -0.32 6.39 0.66
C ALA A 188 0.35 5.52 1.73
N ILE A 189 0.45 4.23 1.41
CA ILE A 189 1.21 3.25 2.17
C ILE A 189 2.20 2.58 1.22
N LEU A 190 3.49 2.76 1.49
CA LEU A 190 4.56 2.11 0.76
C LEU A 190 4.92 0.80 1.45
N THR A 191 5.09 -0.28 0.70
CA THR A 191 5.38 -1.61 1.27
C THR A 191 6.74 -2.19 0.84
N PRO A 192 7.85 -1.44 0.94
CA PRO A 192 9.13 -1.88 0.39
C PRO A 192 9.74 -3.05 1.16
N ASN A 193 10.31 -4.00 0.42
CA ASN A 193 11.27 -4.95 0.98
C ASN A 193 12.61 -4.29 1.32
N ILE A 194 13.56 -5.04 1.87
CA ILE A 194 14.87 -4.52 2.30
C ILE A 194 15.63 -3.83 1.15
N VAL A 195 15.58 -4.40 -0.05
CA VAL A 195 16.29 -3.88 -1.24
C VAL A 195 15.58 -2.64 -1.79
N GLU A 196 14.26 -2.69 -1.96
CA GLU A 196 13.44 -1.56 -2.42
C GLU A 196 13.56 -0.37 -1.48
N PHE A 197 13.56 -0.63 -0.17
CA PHE A 197 13.72 0.41 0.85
C PHE A 197 15.09 1.08 0.74
N GLY A 198 16.17 0.30 0.54
CA GLY A 198 17.51 0.84 0.37
C GLY A 198 17.60 1.79 -0.83
N ARG A 199 17.03 1.39 -1.98
CA ARG A 199 17.01 2.20 -3.20
C ARG A 199 16.20 3.49 -3.03
N LEU A 200 14.99 3.38 -2.47
CA LEU A 200 14.14 4.54 -2.21
C LEU A 200 14.79 5.51 -1.21
N TYR A 201 15.42 4.98 -0.16
CA TYR A 201 16.15 5.78 0.82
C TYR A 201 17.33 6.52 0.19
N GLU A 202 18.19 5.82 -0.56
CA GLU A 202 19.36 6.41 -1.22
C GLU A 202 18.97 7.49 -2.23
N LYS A 203 17.92 7.25 -3.02
CA LYS A 203 17.40 8.21 -3.98
C LYS A 203 16.77 9.45 -3.34
N THR A 204 16.14 9.30 -2.17
CA THR A 204 15.47 10.40 -1.46
C THR A 204 16.43 11.20 -0.57
N MET A 205 17.39 10.53 0.08
CA MET A 205 18.27 11.11 1.10
C MET A 205 19.68 11.41 0.59
N GLY A 206 20.10 10.83 -0.54
CA GLY A 206 21.46 10.95 -1.08
C GLY A 206 22.51 10.10 -0.36
N GLU A 207 22.11 9.23 0.57
CA GLU A 207 22.99 8.33 1.32
C GLU A 207 22.30 7.00 1.60
N LYS A 208 23.05 5.97 1.98
CA LYS A 208 22.48 4.66 2.34
C LYS A 208 21.98 4.65 3.78
N PRO A 209 20.90 3.90 4.09
CA PRO A 209 20.40 3.80 5.45
C PRO A 209 21.39 3.05 6.35
N LYS A 210 21.61 3.56 7.56
CA LYS A 210 22.46 2.91 8.57
C LYS A 210 21.85 1.59 9.05
N PRO A 211 22.54 0.44 8.96
CA PRO A 211 22.01 -0.86 9.36
C PRO A 211 21.64 -0.97 10.84
N GLU A 212 22.38 -0.28 11.70
CA GLU A 212 22.22 -0.24 13.16
C GLU A 212 20.94 0.48 13.62
N GLU A 213 20.34 1.36 12.80
CA GLU A 213 19.21 2.20 13.17
C GLU A 213 18.00 2.04 12.22
N PRO A 214 17.48 0.82 12.00
CA PRO A 214 16.50 0.56 10.95
C PRO A 214 15.15 1.26 11.20
N VAL A 215 14.78 1.49 12.47
CA VAL A 215 13.55 2.21 12.83
C VAL A 215 13.69 3.71 12.56
N LEU A 216 14.87 4.28 12.83
CA LEU A 216 15.12 5.70 12.56
C LEU A 216 15.13 5.96 11.05
N ALA A 217 15.76 5.08 10.28
CA ALA A 217 15.78 5.18 8.81
C ALA A 217 14.37 5.23 8.21
N VAL A 218 13.45 4.36 8.64
CA VAL A 218 12.05 4.36 8.16
C VAL A 218 11.35 5.68 8.55
N LYS A 219 11.57 6.16 9.78
CA LYS A 219 10.96 7.41 10.27
C LYS A 219 11.44 8.63 9.49
N VAL A 220 12.75 8.73 9.24
CA VAL A 220 13.35 9.84 8.50
C VAL A 220 12.88 9.83 7.04
N LEU A 221 12.87 8.66 6.40
CA LEU A 221 12.37 8.54 5.03
C LEU A 221 10.89 8.93 4.92
N SER A 222 10.04 8.47 5.84
CA SER A 222 8.62 8.84 5.89
C SER A 222 8.44 10.36 6.00
N ARG A 223 9.21 11.03 6.86
CA ARG A 223 9.22 12.51 6.96
C ARG A 223 9.69 13.19 5.68
N ALA A 224 10.76 12.70 5.07
CA ALA A 224 11.29 13.26 3.82
C ALA A 224 10.27 13.17 2.67
N LEU A 225 9.44 12.12 2.66
CA LEU A 225 8.32 11.94 1.73
C LEU A 225 7.04 12.67 2.17
N GLY A 226 7.07 13.50 3.23
CA GLY A 226 5.91 14.25 3.69
C GLY A 226 4.91 13.41 4.47
N ASN A 227 5.38 12.60 5.41
CA ASN A 227 4.56 11.80 6.33
C ASN A 227 3.75 10.68 5.65
N VAL A 228 4.30 10.12 4.57
CA VAL A 228 3.75 8.93 3.93
C VAL A 228 4.04 7.71 4.80
N THR A 229 3.05 6.82 4.96
CA THR A 229 3.24 5.61 5.76
C THR A 229 4.13 4.62 5.03
N ILE A 230 5.13 4.08 5.73
CA ILE A 230 6.05 3.08 5.18
C ILE A 230 5.97 1.81 6.03
N VAL A 231 5.71 0.68 5.37
CA VAL A 231 5.77 -0.67 5.91
C VAL A 231 7.01 -1.34 5.33
N LYS A 232 8.15 -1.21 6.02
CA LYS A 232 9.41 -1.86 5.62
C LYS A 232 9.35 -3.35 5.97
N LYS A 233 9.25 -4.19 4.94
CA LYS A 233 9.16 -5.65 5.08
C LYS A 233 10.53 -6.25 5.45
N GLY A 234 10.56 -7.18 6.39
CA GLY A 234 11.78 -7.89 6.80
C GLY A 234 11.53 -8.96 7.87
N PRO A 235 12.57 -9.46 8.56
CA PRO A 235 12.38 -10.41 9.67
C PRO A 235 11.52 -9.85 10.80
N ASN A 236 11.51 -8.52 10.94
CA ASN A 236 10.52 -7.78 11.70
C ASN A 236 10.06 -6.63 10.82
N ASP A 237 8.77 -6.51 10.60
CA ASP A 237 8.21 -5.41 9.82
C ASP A 237 8.21 -4.14 10.66
N ILE A 238 8.65 -3.04 10.05
CA ILE A 238 8.71 -1.72 10.70
C ILE A 238 7.73 -0.80 9.99
N ILE A 239 6.79 -0.23 10.74
CA ILE A 239 5.74 0.65 10.24
C ILE A 239 5.91 2.02 10.88
N SER A 240 5.94 3.08 10.06
CA SER A 240 5.96 4.47 10.54
C SER A 240 5.34 5.46 9.56
N ASP A 241 4.72 6.50 10.12
CA ASP A 241 4.13 7.69 9.46
C ASP A 241 4.98 8.97 9.63
N GLY A 242 6.17 8.83 10.22
CA GLY A 242 7.11 9.93 10.42
C GLY A 242 6.86 10.76 11.68
N GLU A 243 5.66 10.85 12.22
CA GLU A 243 5.40 11.71 13.39
C GLU A 243 5.61 10.97 14.71
N ASN A 244 4.75 10.01 15.06
CA ASN A 244 4.79 9.33 16.36
C ASN A 244 4.34 7.86 16.36
N GLY A 245 3.84 7.30 15.25
CA GLY A 245 3.55 5.88 15.14
C GLY A 245 4.83 5.07 14.94
N ARG A 246 5.33 4.42 15.99
CA ARG A 246 6.35 3.36 15.87
C ARG A 246 5.67 2.02 16.15
N PHE A 247 5.34 1.29 15.09
CA PHE A 247 4.92 -0.10 15.24
C PHE A 247 6.01 -1.00 14.66
N LYS A 248 6.63 -1.81 15.52
CA LYS A 248 7.44 -2.94 15.08
C LYS A 248 6.55 -4.17 15.19
N VAL A 249 6.12 -4.69 14.06
CA VAL A 249 5.32 -5.92 14.02
C VAL A 249 6.28 -7.08 13.80
N LYS A 250 6.39 -7.94 14.80
CA LYS A 250 7.12 -9.20 14.68
C LYS A 250 6.13 -10.29 14.31
N CYS A 251 6.14 -10.70 13.05
CA CYS A 251 5.39 -11.87 12.61
C CYS A 251 6.09 -13.12 13.15
N TYR A 252 5.59 -13.66 14.26
CA TYR A 252 5.99 -14.99 14.71
C TYR A 252 5.48 -15.98 13.67
N HIS A 253 6.40 -16.61 12.91
CA HIS A 253 6.05 -17.88 12.30
C HIS A 253 5.79 -18.83 13.45
N SER A 254 4.55 -19.31 13.60
CA SER A 254 4.34 -20.50 14.41
C SER A 254 5.20 -21.59 13.76
N LYS A 255 6.31 -21.94 14.42
CA LYS A 255 6.83 -23.30 14.27
C LYS A 255 5.76 -24.18 14.87
N GLU A 256 4.77 -24.57 14.08
CA GLU A 256 3.86 -25.63 14.48
C GLU A 256 4.23 -26.91 13.75
N ARG A 257 4.47 -27.94 14.59
CA ARG A 257 4.37 -29.39 14.34
C ARG A 257 5.67 -30.10 13.97
N SER A 258 6.37 -30.53 15.02
CA SER A 258 6.85 -31.91 15.12
C SER A 258 5.67 -32.86 15.22
#